data_AF-A0A804KVU4-F1
#
_entry.id   AF-A0A804KVU4-F1
#
_cell.length_a   1.000
_cell.length_b   1.000
_cell.length_c   1.000
_cell.angle_alpha   90.00
_cell.angle_beta   90.00
_cell.angle_gamma   90.00
#
_symmetry.space_group_name_H-M   'P 1'
#
loop_
_entity.id
_entity.type
_entity.pdbx_description
1 polymer ?
#
loop_
_entity_poly.entity_id
_entity_poly.type
_entity_poly.pdbx_seq_one_letter_code
_entity_poly.pdbx_strand_id
1 'polypeptide(L)'
;MGDSPSSDYSAQPHHNLLNQVLEGLSSTKSLIHSYRSFNGLAARLTAKEKERIAGTKGVVSVFPSKNLQPSTTRSWDFLSFPESVKRNLPLERDIIVGVIDTGIWPESASFRDEGFGPPPRRWKGACENFKCNNKIIGARYFNSYNDTTHEASPRDYDGHGTHTASTVAGRSVRNVSLYGLAGGMARGAVPSARLAAYKVCWPAGCASEDLLAAFDHAIADGVDIISISIGSERASDYFEDPIAIGAFHAMKKGILTSASGGNEGRSGRGTVVNVAPWMLVSAASSIDRRIIDTLVS
;
A
#
# COMPACT_ATOMS: atom_id res chain seq x y z
N MET A 1 -6.48 9.74 17.32
CA MET A 1 -5.45 8.75 16.95
C MET A 1 -4.44 8.68 18.08
N GLY A 2 -4.22 7.51 18.66
CA GLY A 2 -3.30 7.34 19.79
C GLY A 2 -1.85 7.34 19.33
N ASP A 3 -0.97 8.06 20.04
CA ASP A 3 0.46 8.06 19.75
C ASP A 3 1.15 6.77 20.17
N SER A 4 2.20 6.38 19.44
CA SER A 4 3.02 5.21 19.75
C SER A 4 3.57 5.31 21.20
N PRO A 5 3.45 4.25 22.03
CA PRO A 5 4.12 4.21 23.32
C PRO A 5 5.64 4.18 23.13
N SER A 6 6.40 4.65 24.14
CA SER A 6 7.88 4.77 24.11
C SER A 6 8.62 3.48 23.67
N SER A 7 9.90 3.64 23.30
CA SER A 7 10.78 2.76 22.50
C SER A 7 10.81 1.23 22.69
N ASP A 8 10.19 0.67 23.72
CA ASP A 8 10.06 -0.78 23.90
C ASP A 8 8.67 -1.25 23.49
N TYR A 9 8.54 -1.66 22.22
CA TYR A 9 7.29 -2.20 21.68
C TYR A 9 6.89 -3.49 22.40
N SER A 10 5.67 -3.51 22.93
CA SER A 10 5.05 -4.70 23.52
C SER A 10 3.57 -4.75 23.13
N ALA A 11 3.10 -5.90 22.65
CA ALA A 11 1.68 -6.15 22.40
C ALA A 11 0.89 -6.42 23.70
N GLN A 12 1.58 -6.51 24.86
CA GLN A 12 0.96 -6.80 26.15
C GLN A 12 -0.18 -5.85 26.54
N PRO A 13 -0.09 -4.52 26.31
CA PRO A 13 -1.19 -3.60 26.60
C PRO A 13 -2.44 -3.91 25.75
N HIS A 14 -2.26 -4.29 24.48
CA HIS A 14 -3.36 -4.68 23.60
C HIS A 14 -3.98 -6.02 24.02
N HIS A 15 -3.17 -6.99 24.45
CA HIS A 15 -3.67 -8.24 25.05
C HIS A 15 -4.45 -7.98 26.35
N ASN A 16 -3.95 -7.11 27.22
CA ASN A 16 -4.63 -6.74 28.47
C ASN A 16 -5.97 -6.05 28.19
N LEU A 17 -6.02 -5.14 27.22
CA LEU A 17 -7.26 -4.48 26.79
C LEU A 17 -8.28 -5.50 26.27
N LEU A 18 -7.86 -6.43 25.39
CA LEU A 18 -8.75 -7.47 24.86
C LEU A 18 -9.26 -8.42 25.97
N ASN A 19 -8.40 -8.81 26.91
CA ASN A 19 -8.80 -9.69 28.03
C ASN A 19 -9.86 -9.06 28.95
N GLN A 20 -10.01 -7.72 28.97
CA GLN A 20 -11.05 -7.04 29.76
C GLN A 20 -12.44 -7.14 29.12
N VAL A 21 -12.51 -7.37 27.81
CA VAL A 21 -13.76 -7.24 27.03
C VAL A 21 -14.25 -8.55 26.42
N LEU A 22 -13.36 -9.53 26.19
CA LEU A 22 -13.69 -10.79 25.51
C LEU A 22 -14.51 -11.74 26.40
N GLU A 23 -15.56 -12.32 25.83
CA GLU A 23 -16.38 -13.38 26.42
C GLU A 23 -16.11 -14.71 25.71
N GLY A 24 -15.03 -15.39 26.10
CA GLY A 24 -14.76 -16.79 25.75
C GLY A 24 -13.61 -17.04 24.76
N LEU A 25 -13.21 -16.06 23.96
CA LEU A 25 -11.96 -16.13 23.17
C LEU A 25 -10.78 -15.59 24.00
N SER A 26 -9.64 -16.26 23.95
CA SER A 26 -8.38 -15.69 24.47
C SER A 26 -7.96 -14.50 23.61
N SER A 27 -7.40 -13.45 24.22
CA SER A 27 -6.83 -12.32 23.47
C SER A 27 -5.80 -12.74 22.42
N THR A 28 -5.11 -13.86 22.61
CA THR A 28 -4.17 -14.43 21.62
C THR A 28 -4.85 -14.95 20.35
N LYS A 29 -6.13 -15.35 20.43
CA LYS A 29 -6.90 -15.86 19.27
C LYS A 29 -7.75 -14.78 18.61
N SER A 30 -8.13 -13.75 19.35
CA SER A 30 -8.94 -12.64 18.85
C SER A 30 -8.08 -11.55 18.21
N LEU A 31 -6.87 -11.30 18.74
CA LEU A 31 -5.94 -10.32 18.19
C LEU A 31 -5.46 -10.76 16.80
N ILE A 32 -5.74 -9.93 15.80
CA ILE A 32 -5.25 -10.09 14.43
C ILE A 32 -3.91 -9.36 14.28
N HIS A 33 -3.84 -8.11 14.76
CA HIS A 33 -2.63 -7.32 14.69
C HIS A 33 -2.53 -6.30 15.83
N SER A 34 -1.31 -5.99 16.22
CA SER A 34 -0.97 -4.96 17.22
C SER A 34 -0.01 -3.97 16.58
N TYR A 35 -0.50 -2.78 16.24
CA TYR A 35 0.30 -1.78 15.51
C TYR A 35 1.40 -1.19 16.41
N ARG A 36 2.57 -0.89 15.84
CA ARG A 36 3.76 -0.38 16.56
C ARG A 36 3.96 1.11 16.36
N SER A 37 3.73 1.58 15.14
CA SER A 37 3.89 2.98 14.71
C SER A 37 2.78 3.87 15.25
N PHE A 38 1.71 3.27 15.79
CA PHE A 38 0.62 3.94 16.48
C PHE A 38 -0.05 2.99 17.47
N ASN A 39 -0.72 3.57 18.48
CA ASN A 39 -1.37 2.78 19.54
C ASN A 39 -2.75 2.30 19.06
N GLY A 40 -2.78 1.12 18.46
CA GLY A 40 -4.00 0.48 18.00
C GLY A 40 -3.84 -1.02 17.78
N LEU A 41 -4.98 -1.71 17.67
CA LEU A 41 -5.04 -3.14 17.39
C LEU A 41 -6.19 -3.45 16.44
N ALA A 42 -6.07 -4.56 15.72
CA ALA A 42 -7.18 -5.21 15.04
C ALA A 42 -7.51 -6.52 15.72
N ALA A 43 -8.80 -6.79 15.94
CA ALA A 43 -9.26 -8.00 16.61
C ALA A 43 -10.63 -8.45 16.11
N ARG A 44 -10.88 -9.76 16.17
CA ARG A 44 -12.19 -10.36 15.97
C ARG A 44 -13.04 -10.18 17.23
N LEU A 45 -14.09 -9.38 17.13
CA LEU A 45 -15.02 -9.08 18.23
C LEU A 45 -16.47 -9.32 17.79
N THR A 46 -17.29 -9.80 18.72
CA THR A 46 -18.76 -9.76 18.60
C THR A 46 -19.28 -8.34 18.74
N ALA A 47 -20.54 -8.09 18.34
CA ALA A 47 -21.16 -6.76 18.49
C ALA A 47 -21.17 -6.26 19.94
N LYS A 48 -21.42 -7.14 20.92
CA LYS A 48 -21.40 -6.80 22.35
C LYS A 48 -19.98 -6.50 22.87
N GLU A 49 -18.97 -7.19 22.37
CA GLU A 49 -17.57 -6.94 22.73
C GLU A 49 -17.06 -5.63 22.10
N LYS A 50 -17.51 -5.31 20.87
CA LYS A 50 -17.25 -4.02 20.21
C LYS A 50 -17.79 -2.84 21.03
N GLU A 51 -19.01 -2.93 21.56
CA GLU A 51 -19.59 -1.87 22.39
C GLU A 51 -18.83 -1.68 23.70
N ARG A 52 -18.41 -2.77 24.34
CA ARG A 52 -17.60 -2.72 25.57
C ARG A 52 -16.23 -2.09 25.34
N ILE A 53 -15.51 -2.48 24.29
CA ILE A 53 -14.19 -1.90 24.00
C ILE A 53 -14.32 -0.42 23.61
N ALA A 54 -15.37 -0.03 22.90
CA ALA A 54 -15.64 1.38 22.59
C ALA A 54 -15.90 2.24 23.84
N GLY A 55 -16.48 1.66 24.91
CA GLY A 55 -16.69 2.33 26.19
C GLY A 55 -15.47 2.33 27.13
N THR A 56 -14.35 1.69 26.75
CA THR A 56 -13.19 1.54 27.63
C THR A 56 -12.32 2.81 27.62
N LYS A 57 -11.98 3.31 28.82
CA LYS A 57 -11.15 4.53 28.97
C LYS A 57 -9.80 4.35 28.25
N GLY A 58 -9.51 5.25 27.30
CA GLY A 58 -8.28 5.23 26.49
C GLY A 58 -8.47 4.71 25.06
N VAL A 59 -9.62 4.13 24.73
CA VAL A 59 -9.98 3.78 23.35
C VAL A 59 -10.56 5.00 22.65
N VAL A 60 -9.94 5.41 21.54
CA VAL A 60 -10.29 6.65 20.82
C VAL A 60 -11.36 6.41 19.76
N SER A 61 -11.27 5.31 19.01
CA SER A 61 -12.26 4.94 18.00
C SER A 61 -12.30 3.41 17.81
N VAL A 62 -13.46 2.90 17.39
CA VAL A 62 -13.69 1.48 17.08
C VAL A 62 -14.61 1.38 15.88
N PHE A 63 -14.12 0.82 14.77
CA PHE A 63 -14.85 0.75 13.51
C PHE A 63 -14.69 -0.63 12.85
N PRO A 64 -15.69 -1.09 12.07
CA PRO A 64 -15.60 -2.37 11.36
C PRO A 64 -14.58 -2.29 10.22
N SER A 65 -13.83 -3.38 10.01
CA SER A 65 -12.97 -3.56 8.84
C SER A 65 -13.79 -3.59 7.55
N LYS A 66 -13.33 -2.89 6.51
CA LYS A 66 -13.95 -2.76 5.18
C LYS A 66 -13.00 -3.25 4.09
N ASN A 67 -13.57 -3.69 2.96
CA ASN A 67 -12.87 -4.04 1.73
C ASN A 67 -12.67 -2.82 0.82
N LEU A 68 -11.51 -2.72 0.19
CA LEU A 68 -11.12 -1.62 -0.70
C LEU A 68 -10.78 -2.10 -2.14
N GLN A 69 -10.76 -1.22 -3.15
CA GLN A 69 -10.58 -1.56 -4.58
C GLN A 69 -9.37 -0.88 -5.29
N PRO A 70 -8.76 -1.49 -6.35
CA PRO A 70 -7.57 -0.98 -7.05
C PRO A 70 -7.79 0.13 -8.16
N SER A 71 -6.74 0.87 -8.63
CA SER A 71 -6.78 1.95 -9.68
C SER A 71 -5.48 2.14 -10.54
N THR A 72 -5.53 2.52 -11.86
CA THR A 72 -4.34 2.55 -12.79
C THR A 72 -4.21 3.71 -13.85
N THR A 73 -3.00 3.99 -14.42
CA THR A 73 -2.62 4.18 -15.89
C THR A 73 -1.36 5.07 -16.23
N ARG A 74 -0.94 5.07 -17.53
CA ARG A 74 0.28 5.59 -18.25
C ARG A 74 0.42 7.13 -18.39
N SER A 75 1.65 7.69 -18.45
CA SER A 75 1.80 9.16 -18.34
C SER A 75 3.09 9.89 -18.80
N TRP A 76 4.30 9.34 -18.71
CA TRP A 76 5.49 10.21 -18.52
C TRP A 76 5.88 11.18 -19.66
N ASP A 77 5.89 10.75 -20.93
CA ASP A 77 6.27 11.66 -22.03
C ASP A 77 5.20 12.75 -22.25
N PHE A 78 3.93 12.41 -22.00
CA PHE A 78 2.82 13.37 -22.01
C PHE A 78 3.00 14.47 -20.94
N LEU A 79 3.60 14.13 -19.80
CA LEU A 79 3.93 15.09 -18.74
C LEU A 79 5.19 15.94 -19.05
N SER A 80 5.70 15.91 -20.28
CA SER A 80 6.95 16.57 -20.68
C SER A 80 8.15 16.13 -19.84
N PHE A 81 8.17 14.85 -19.45
CA PHE A 81 9.21 14.27 -18.61
C PHE A 81 10.01 13.19 -19.36
N PRO A 82 10.84 13.57 -20.36
CA PRO A 82 11.53 12.63 -21.26
C PRO A 82 12.61 11.78 -20.55
N GLU A 83 13.23 10.84 -21.27
CA GLU A 83 14.34 10.02 -20.75
C GLU A 83 15.55 10.87 -20.34
N SER A 84 15.79 11.95 -21.07
CA SER A 84 16.94 12.85 -20.90
C SER A 84 16.82 13.85 -19.74
N VAL A 85 15.77 13.75 -18.91
CA VAL A 85 15.65 14.62 -17.73
C VAL A 85 16.88 14.45 -16.83
N LYS A 86 17.45 15.57 -16.39
CA LYS A 86 18.55 15.58 -15.43
C LYS A 86 18.08 14.95 -14.12
N ARG A 87 18.78 13.90 -13.69
CA ARG A 87 18.48 13.15 -12.45
C ARG A 87 19.68 13.16 -11.52
N ASN A 88 19.41 13.23 -10.22
CA ASN A 88 20.42 12.95 -9.20
C ASN A 88 20.39 11.45 -8.90
N LEU A 89 21.09 10.65 -9.71
CA LEU A 89 21.06 9.19 -9.60
C LEU A 89 21.52 8.66 -8.22
N PRO A 90 22.57 9.20 -7.59
CA PRO A 90 22.95 8.80 -6.22
C PRO A 90 21.79 8.97 -5.22
N LEU A 91 21.10 10.11 -5.27
CA LEU A 91 19.95 10.37 -4.40
C LEU A 91 18.78 9.44 -4.76
N GLU A 92 18.41 9.35 -6.03
CA GLU A 92 17.28 8.54 -6.50
C GLU A 92 17.45 7.07 -6.11
N ARG A 93 18.67 6.53 -6.16
CA ARG A 93 18.98 5.15 -5.74
C ARG A 93 18.90 4.90 -4.24
N ASP A 94 18.92 5.95 -3.45
CA ASP A 94 18.73 5.87 -2.00
C ASP A 94 17.26 6.01 -1.59
N ILE A 95 16.37 6.44 -2.51
CA ILE A 95 14.93 6.53 -2.26
C ILE A 95 14.27 5.16 -2.29
N ILE A 96 13.39 4.90 -1.33
CA ILE A 96 12.62 3.68 -1.14
C ILE A 96 11.13 4.03 -1.20
N VAL A 97 10.44 3.51 -2.21
CA VAL A 97 8.99 3.65 -2.37
C VAL A 97 8.33 2.42 -1.77
N GLY A 98 7.48 2.62 -0.76
CA GLY A 98 6.56 1.61 -0.26
C GLY A 98 5.32 1.52 -1.13
N VAL A 99 5.02 0.34 -1.67
CA VAL A 99 3.82 0.10 -2.49
C VAL A 99 2.89 -0.83 -1.71
N ILE A 100 1.73 -0.31 -1.29
CA ILE A 100 0.70 -1.07 -0.56
C ILE A 100 -0.38 -1.47 -1.57
N ASP A 101 -0.44 -2.76 -1.95
CA ASP A 101 -1.20 -3.23 -3.11
C ASP A 101 -1.48 -4.76 -3.08
N THR A 102 -1.69 -5.41 -4.24
CA THR A 102 -1.89 -6.86 -4.42
C THR A 102 -0.59 -7.69 -4.41
N GLY A 103 0.55 -7.04 -4.15
CA GLY A 103 1.88 -7.64 -4.13
C GLY A 103 2.75 -7.17 -5.29
N ILE A 104 3.76 -7.97 -5.62
CA ILE A 104 4.64 -7.70 -6.77
C ILE A 104 5.04 -8.99 -7.50
N TRP A 105 5.21 -8.92 -8.83
CA TRP A 105 5.77 -10.00 -9.64
C TRP A 105 7.28 -9.78 -9.88
N PRO A 106 8.18 -10.36 -9.07
CA PRO A 106 9.59 -9.97 -9.05
C PRO A 106 10.36 -10.30 -10.33
N GLU A 107 9.90 -11.27 -11.13
CA GLU A 107 10.56 -11.67 -12.38
C GLU A 107 10.31 -10.70 -13.54
N SER A 108 9.44 -9.70 -13.35
CA SER A 108 9.18 -8.69 -14.39
C SER A 108 10.46 -7.94 -14.77
N ALA A 109 10.64 -7.69 -16.07
CA ALA A 109 11.78 -6.92 -16.59
C ALA A 109 11.86 -5.51 -15.99
N SER A 110 10.73 -4.93 -15.56
CA SER A 110 10.67 -3.63 -14.88
C SER A 110 11.39 -3.62 -13.53
N PHE A 111 11.65 -4.80 -12.92
CA PHE A 111 12.17 -4.93 -11.56
C PHE A 111 13.53 -5.65 -11.48
N ARG A 112 14.22 -5.81 -12.60
CA ARG A 112 15.60 -6.30 -12.58
C ARG A 112 16.54 -5.29 -11.93
N ASP A 113 17.66 -5.73 -11.39
CA ASP A 113 18.51 -4.90 -10.54
C ASP A 113 19.90 -4.60 -11.14
N GLU A 114 20.11 -4.79 -12.44
CA GLU A 114 21.41 -4.54 -13.07
C GLU A 114 21.83 -3.08 -12.90
N GLY A 115 23.00 -2.82 -12.31
CA GLY A 115 23.49 -1.47 -12.04
C GLY A 115 22.93 -0.83 -10.77
N PHE A 116 22.18 -1.57 -9.95
CA PHE A 116 21.87 -1.18 -8.58
C PHE A 116 22.97 -1.68 -7.63
N GLY A 117 23.41 -0.81 -6.71
CA GLY A 117 24.24 -1.22 -5.58
C GLY A 117 23.40 -1.89 -4.48
N PRO A 118 23.98 -2.25 -3.32
CA PRO A 118 23.22 -2.79 -2.20
C PRO A 118 22.10 -1.83 -1.75
N PRO A 119 21.07 -2.31 -1.01
CA PRO A 119 20.05 -1.45 -0.43
C PRO A 119 20.65 -0.41 0.52
N PRO A 120 19.99 0.74 0.72
CA PRO A 120 20.41 1.76 1.69
C PRO A 120 20.62 1.16 3.08
N ARG A 121 21.69 1.55 3.79
CA ARG A 121 22.00 1.01 5.14
C ARG A 121 20.90 1.25 6.17
N ARG A 122 20.08 2.28 5.97
CA ARG A 122 18.94 2.63 6.83
C ARG A 122 17.72 1.72 6.64
N TRP A 123 17.69 0.92 5.57
CA TRP A 123 16.60 0.00 5.27
C TRP A 123 16.54 -1.11 6.31
N LYS A 124 15.37 -1.32 6.92
CA LYS A 124 15.14 -2.33 7.97
C LYS A 124 14.14 -3.42 7.57
N GLY A 125 13.54 -3.30 6.39
CA GLY A 125 12.57 -4.27 5.91
C GLY A 125 13.17 -5.61 5.55
N ALA A 126 12.30 -6.59 5.38
CA ALA A 126 12.65 -7.95 5.05
C ALA A 126 12.03 -8.40 3.73
N CYS A 127 12.46 -9.56 3.26
CA CYS A 127 11.87 -10.21 2.10
C CYS A 127 11.30 -11.56 2.51
N GLU A 128 10.01 -11.74 2.27
CA GLU A 128 9.27 -12.94 2.63
C GLU A 128 8.97 -13.78 1.38
N ASN A 129 9.16 -15.09 1.49
CA ASN A 129 8.67 -16.15 0.59
C ASN A 129 9.19 -16.15 -0.86
N PHE A 130 9.87 -15.09 -1.32
CA PHE A 130 10.66 -15.12 -2.55
C PHE A 130 11.97 -14.32 -2.40
N LYS A 131 12.85 -14.44 -3.39
CA LYS A 131 14.15 -13.76 -3.40
C LYS A 131 14.01 -12.32 -3.88
N CYS A 132 14.12 -11.37 -2.96
CA CYS A 132 14.33 -9.96 -3.28
C CYS A 132 15.70 -9.74 -3.96
N ASN A 133 15.84 -8.59 -4.61
CA ASN A 133 17.05 -8.18 -5.30
C ASN A 133 17.40 -6.73 -4.91
N ASN A 134 18.34 -6.09 -5.62
CA ASN A 134 18.66 -4.71 -5.30
C ASN A 134 17.60 -3.72 -5.82
N LYS A 135 16.63 -4.12 -6.63
CA LYS A 135 15.53 -3.24 -7.08
C LYS A 135 14.31 -3.32 -6.16
N ILE A 136 13.82 -4.52 -5.92
CA ILE A 136 12.81 -4.85 -4.90
C ILE A 136 13.58 -5.29 -3.66
N ILE A 137 13.74 -4.38 -2.70
CA ILE A 137 14.60 -4.57 -1.53
C ILE A 137 13.84 -5.12 -0.31
N GLY A 138 12.51 -5.14 -0.38
CA GLY A 138 11.67 -5.82 0.59
C GLY A 138 10.31 -6.17 0.03
N ALA A 139 9.72 -7.20 0.61
CA ALA A 139 8.44 -7.73 0.21
C ALA A 139 7.79 -8.45 1.40
N ARG A 140 6.58 -8.03 1.76
CA ARG A 140 5.79 -8.61 2.85
C ARG A 140 4.35 -8.79 2.42
N TYR A 141 3.65 -9.69 3.10
CA TYR A 141 2.21 -9.85 2.91
C TYR A 141 1.46 -9.91 4.24
N PHE A 142 0.20 -9.50 4.21
CA PHE A 142 -0.72 -9.54 5.33
C PHE A 142 -2.01 -10.17 4.81
N ASN A 143 -2.51 -11.19 5.51
CA ASN A 143 -3.64 -12.03 5.05
C ASN A 143 -4.54 -12.39 6.24
N SER A 144 -5.17 -11.39 6.86
CA SER A 144 -6.06 -11.59 8.01
C SER A 144 -7.29 -12.43 7.67
N TYR A 145 -7.70 -12.43 6.39
CA TYR A 145 -8.79 -13.25 5.89
C TYR A 145 -8.46 -14.75 5.87
N ASN A 146 -7.19 -15.14 6.04
CA ASN A 146 -6.73 -16.51 5.81
C ASN A 146 -7.16 -17.00 4.41
N ASP A 147 -7.08 -16.12 3.41
CA ASP A 147 -7.37 -16.47 2.02
C ASP A 147 -6.30 -17.46 1.53
N THR A 148 -6.72 -18.69 1.21
CA THR A 148 -5.84 -19.76 0.72
C THR A 148 -5.91 -19.94 -0.80
N THR A 149 -6.54 -19.00 -1.53
CA THR A 149 -6.69 -19.08 -2.99
C THR A 149 -5.32 -19.06 -3.68
N HIS A 150 -4.38 -18.32 -3.12
CA HIS A 150 -3.00 -18.26 -3.58
C HIS A 150 -2.04 -18.58 -2.44
N GLU A 151 -0.80 -18.94 -2.80
CA GLU A 151 0.26 -19.12 -1.82
C GLU A 151 0.41 -17.85 -0.98
N ALA A 152 0.44 -18.04 0.35
CA ALA A 152 0.63 -16.98 1.34
C ALA A 152 2.02 -16.37 1.15
N SER A 153 2.14 -15.41 0.23
CA SER A 153 3.40 -14.77 -0.17
C SER A 153 3.12 -13.37 -0.69
N PRO A 154 4.13 -12.48 -0.76
CA PRO A 154 3.99 -11.15 -1.35
C PRO A 154 3.85 -11.17 -2.88
N ARG A 155 3.82 -12.36 -3.50
CA ARG A 155 3.70 -12.50 -4.95
C ARG A 155 2.33 -11.98 -5.42
N ASP A 156 2.37 -11.22 -6.50
CA ASP A 156 1.18 -10.69 -7.15
C ASP A 156 0.54 -11.74 -8.04
N TYR A 157 -0.72 -12.06 -7.79
CA TYR A 157 -1.53 -12.95 -8.63
C TYR A 157 -2.68 -12.22 -9.33
N ASP A 158 -2.86 -10.94 -9.05
CA ASP A 158 -3.88 -10.08 -9.67
C ASP A 158 -3.25 -9.28 -10.82
N GLY A 159 -2.07 -8.71 -10.57
CA GLY A 159 -1.31 -7.90 -11.52
C GLY A 159 -1.36 -6.40 -11.21
N HIS A 160 -2.33 -5.95 -10.40
CA HIS A 160 -2.48 -4.54 -10.08
C HIS A 160 -1.24 -3.94 -9.38
N GLY A 161 -0.72 -4.57 -8.33
CA GLY A 161 0.47 -4.12 -7.61
C GLY A 161 1.73 -4.09 -8.47
N THR A 162 1.90 -5.07 -9.35
CA THR A 162 2.97 -5.09 -10.37
C THR A 162 2.83 -3.89 -11.33
N HIS A 163 1.62 -3.60 -11.76
CA HIS A 163 1.34 -2.47 -12.65
C HIS A 163 1.59 -1.11 -11.96
N THR A 164 1.12 -0.92 -10.73
CA THR A 164 1.33 0.34 -9.97
C THR A 164 2.79 0.54 -9.58
N ALA A 165 3.46 -0.50 -9.09
CA ALA A 165 4.89 -0.44 -8.74
C ALA A 165 5.78 -0.12 -9.95
N SER A 166 5.49 -0.70 -11.12
CA SER A 166 6.22 -0.40 -12.36
C SER A 166 5.93 1.01 -12.89
N THR A 167 4.74 1.55 -12.64
CA THR A 167 4.41 2.95 -12.98
C THR A 167 5.19 3.93 -12.11
N VAL A 168 5.38 3.65 -10.82
CA VAL A 168 6.14 4.53 -9.93
C VAL A 168 7.64 4.43 -10.17
N ALA A 169 8.19 3.21 -10.14
CA ALA A 169 9.64 3.00 -10.16
C ALA A 169 10.06 1.85 -11.09
N GLY A 170 9.27 1.48 -12.10
CA GLY A 170 9.73 0.52 -13.10
C GLY A 170 10.99 1.01 -13.82
N ARG A 171 11.90 0.10 -14.13
CA ARG A 171 13.05 0.42 -14.99
C ARG A 171 12.62 0.68 -16.42
N SER A 172 13.52 1.29 -17.19
CA SER A 172 13.39 1.40 -18.64
C SER A 172 13.48 0.02 -19.28
N VAL A 173 12.36 -0.46 -19.85
CA VAL A 173 12.28 -1.69 -20.63
C VAL A 173 11.84 -1.32 -22.04
N ARG A 174 12.67 -1.65 -23.04
CA ARG A 174 12.40 -1.38 -24.46
C ARG A 174 11.56 -2.49 -25.09
N ASN A 175 10.91 -2.16 -26.21
CA ASN A 175 10.17 -3.10 -27.05
C ASN A 175 9.06 -3.85 -26.31
N VAL A 176 8.36 -3.16 -25.40
CA VAL A 176 7.21 -3.71 -24.69
C VAL A 176 5.91 -3.24 -25.32
N SER A 177 4.92 -4.12 -25.36
CA SER A 177 3.58 -3.86 -25.89
C SER A 177 2.60 -4.85 -25.29
N LEU A 178 1.30 -4.54 -25.37
CA LEU A 178 0.24 -5.51 -25.11
C LEU A 178 -0.28 -6.00 -26.46
N TYR A 179 0.16 -7.19 -26.91
CA TYR A 179 -0.17 -7.73 -28.23
C TYR A 179 0.09 -6.75 -29.40
N GLY A 180 1.20 -6.01 -29.35
CA GLY A 180 1.53 -4.98 -30.34
C GLY A 180 0.89 -3.61 -30.07
N LEU A 181 -0.14 -3.54 -29.23
CA LEU A 181 -0.73 -2.28 -28.81
C LEU A 181 0.23 -1.52 -27.89
N ALA A 182 0.21 -0.20 -28.03
CA ALA A 182 0.93 0.70 -27.15
C ALA A 182 2.46 0.53 -27.12
N GLY A 183 3.04 -0.05 -28.18
CA GLY A 183 4.45 -0.39 -28.31
C GLY A 183 5.41 0.76 -28.01
N GLY A 184 6.50 0.46 -27.30
CA GLY A 184 7.56 1.42 -27.02
C GLY A 184 8.41 1.03 -25.82
N MET A 185 8.91 2.05 -25.12
CA MET A 185 9.62 1.88 -23.85
C MET A 185 8.66 2.09 -22.68
N ALA A 186 8.60 1.16 -21.73
CA ALA A 186 7.98 1.37 -20.43
C ALA A 186 9.03 1.77 -19.40
N ARG A 187 8.68 2.71 -18.51
CA ARG A 187 9.49 3.13 -17.37
C ARG A 187 8.60 3.78 -16.32
N GLY A 188 9.07 3.79 -15.07
CA GLY A 188 8.46 4.53 -13.98
C GLY A 188 8.92 5.99 -13.92
N ALA A 189 8.32 6.75 -13.00
CA ALA A 189 8.67 8.14 -12.72
C ALA A 189 10.14 8.26 -12.23
N VAL A 190 10.52 7.36 -11.33
CA VAL A 190 11.85 7.27 -10.72
C VAL A 190 12.44 5.86 -10.93
N PRO A 191 12.94 5.55 -12.14
CA PRO A 191 13.44 4.23 -12.50
C PRO A 191 14.58 3.71 -11.59
N SER A 192 15.32 4.61 -10.93
CA SER A 192 16.45 4.27 -10.06
C SER A 192 16.05 4.09 -8.60
N ALA A 193 14.82 4.42 -8.19
CA ALA A 193 14.34 4.22 -6.82
C ALA A 193 14.21 2.74 -6.47
N ARG A 194 14.28 2.42 -5.18
CA ARG A 194 14.03 1.08 -4.64
C ARG A 194 12.55 0.87 -4.39
N LEU A 195 12.09 -0.37 -4.44
CA LEU A 195 10.72 -0.77 -4.14
C LEU A 195 10.68 -1.64 -2.89
N ALA A 196 9.69 -1.38 -2.03
CA ALA A 196 9.26 -2.27 -0.97
C ALA A 196 7.78 -2.58 -1.16
N ALA A 197 7.44 -3.85 -1.39
CA ALA A 197 6.06 -4.27 -1.66
C ALA A 197 5.38 -4.77 -0.39
N TYR A 198 4.17 -4.27 -0.11
CA TYR A 198 3.33 -4.69 1.00
C TYR A 198 2.00 -5.17 0.44
N LYS A 199 1.85 -6.49 0.34
CA LYS A 199 0.63 -7.12 -0.16
C LYS A 199 -0.43 -7.15 0.94
N VAL A 200 -1.54 -6.47 0.70
CA VAL A 200 -2.70 -6.42 1.60
C VAL A 200 -4.00 -6.83 0.94
N CYS A 201 -4.01 -6.87 -0.39
CA CYS A 201 -5.16 -7.26 -1.19
C CYS A 201 -5.04 -8.72 -1.64
N TRP A 202 -6.11 -9.45 -1.40
CA TRP A 202 -6.33 -10.84 -1.81
C TRP A 202 -7.62 -10.93 -2.64
N PRO A 203 -7.91 -12.06 -3.29
CA PRO A 203 -9.21 -12.25 -3.96
C PRO A 203 -10.42 -11.97 -3.04
N ALA A 204 -10.31 -12.24 -1.73
CA ALA A 204 -11.33 -11.91 -0.74
C ALA A 204 -11.50 -10.39 -0.46
N GLY A 205 -10.54 -9.56 -0.88
CA GLY A 205 -10.51 -8.10 -0.66
C GLY A 205 -9.23 -7.63 0.04
N CYS A 206 -9.21 -6.35 0.39
CA CYS A 206 -8.12 -5.72 1.14
C CYS A 206 -8.61 -5.38 2.55
N ALA A 207 -8.24 -6.19 3.54
CA ALA A 207 -8.71 -6.00 4.90
C ALA A 207 -8.14 -4.71 5.51
N SER A 208 -8.95 -3.97 6.27
CA SER A 208 -8.51 -2.73 6.93
C SER A 208 -7.37 -2.96 7.91
N GLU A 209 -7.35 -4.11 8.57
CA GLU A 209 -6.29 -4.47 9.51
C GLU A 209 -4.96 -4.76 8.83
N ASP A 210 -4.99 -5.38 7.65
CA ASP A 210 -3.82 -5.69 6.83
C ASP A 210 -3.23 -4.41 6.24
N LEU A 211 -4.09 -3.46 5.82
CA LEU A 211 -3.69 -2.12 5.40
C LEU A 211 -2.95 -1.36 6.50
N LEU A 212 -3.51 -1.32 7.70
CA LEU A 212 -2.88 -0.66 8.84
C LEU A 212 -1.55 -1.35 9.23
N ALA A 213 -1.46 -2.67 9.12
CA ALA A 213 -0.23 -3.43 9.36
C ALA A 213 0.84 -3.11 8.30
N ALA A 214 0.45 -2.96 7.04
CA ALA A 214 1.33 -2.54 5.97
C ALA A 214 1.86 -1.11 6.17
N PHE A 215 1.02 -0.17 6.59
CA PHE A 215 1.49 1.18 6.95
C PHE A 215 2.50 1.14 8.10
N ASP A 216 2.19 0.40 9.15
CA ASP A 216 3.05 0.23 10.31
C ASP A 216 4.44 -0.32 9.93
N HIS A 217 4.46 -1.39 9.14
CA HIS A 217 5.71 -1.97 8.63
C HIS A 217 6.43 -1.03 7.67
N ALA A 218 5.74 -0.35 6.75
CA ALA A 218 6.36 0.60 5.84
C ALA A 218 7.09 1.73 6.58
N ILE A 219 6.45 2.29 7.61
CA ILE A 219 7.04 3.33 8.46
C ILE A 219 8.25 2.78 9.21
N ALA A 220 8.12 1.61 9.84
CA ALA A 220 9.19 1.00 10.63
C ALA A 220 10.39 0.56 9.79
N ASP A 221 10.13 0.05 8.59
CA ASP A 221 11.14 -0.44 7.65
C ASP A 221 11.93 0.74 7.02
N GLY A 222 11.36 1.95 7.07
CA GLY A 222 12.03 3.21 6.71
C GLY A 222 11.85 3.62 5.25
N VAL A 223 10.65 3.43 4.69
CA VAL A 223 10.30 3.96 3.36
C VAL A 223 10.29 5.50 3.36
N ASP A 224 10.51 6.12 2.20
CA ASP A 224 10.51 7.59 2.08
C ASP A 224 9.15 8.14 1.62
N ILE A 225 8.42 7.33 0.85
CA ILE A 225 7.10 7.68 0.32
C ILE A 225 6.27 6.41 0.18
N ILE A 226 4.98 6.53 0.41
CA ILE A 226 4.01 5.45 0.24
C ILE A 226 3.14 5.75 -0.98
N SER A 227 3.01 4.77 -1.86
CA SER A 227 2.04 4.74 -2.95
C SER A 227 0.96 3.72 -2.62
N ILE A 228 -0.29 4.18 -2.58
CA ILE A 228 -1.44 3.33 -2.31
C ILE A 228 -2.54 3.60 -3.34
N SER A 229 -2.77 2.64 -4.23
CA SER A 229 -3.80 2.73 -5.27
C SER A 229 -5.04 1.96 -4.84
N ILE A 230 -5.49 2.19 -3.60
CA ILE A 230 -6.57 1.47 -2.94
C ILE A 230 -7.54 2.50 -2.34
N GLY A 231 -8.84 2.23 -2.34
CA GLY A 231 -9.85 3.07 -1.69
C GLY A 231 -11.15 2.33 -1.37
N SER A 232 -11.94 2.85 -0.43
CA SER A 232 -13.26 2.30 -0.05
C SER A 232 -14.31 2.63 -1.10
N GLU A 233 -15.52 2.06 -0.98
CA GLU A 233 -16.65 2.44 -1.83
C GLU A 233 -17.11 3.89 -1.58
N ARG A 234 -16.95 4.38 -0.34
CA ARG A 234 -17.35 5.72 0.09
C ARG A 234 -16.34 6.28 1.09
N ALA A 235 -16.16 7.59 1.09
CA ALA A 235 -15.42 8.27 2.13
C ALA A 235 -16.03 7.99 3.51
N SER A 236 -15.17 7.84 4.52
CA SER A 236 -15.56 7.74 5.93
C SER A 236 -14.86 8.81 6.75
N ASP A 237 -15.29 8.97 8.01
CA ASP A 237 -14.59 9.82 8.96
C ASP A 237 -13.12 9.39 9.10
N TYR A 238 -12.22 10.35 9.30
CA TYR A 238 -10.78 10.11 9.36
C TYR A 238 -10.37 9.11 10.44
N PHE A 239 -11.13 9.01 11.54
CA PHE A 239 -10.84 8.06 12.62
C PHE A 239 -11.43 6.66 12.39
N GLU A 240 -12.13 6.46 11.27
CA GLU A 240 -12.71 5.19 10.82
C GLU A 240 -12.17 4.72 9.47
N ASP A 241 -11.27 5.50 8.86
CA ASP A 241 -10.64 5.20 7.58
C ASP A 241 -9.20 4.67 7.82
N PRO A 242 -8.92 3.39 7.50
CA PRO A 242 -7.60 2.79 7.74
C PRO A 242 -6.49 3.47 6.93
N ILE A 243 -6.78 3.97 5.73
CA ILE A 243 -5.81 4.68 4.90
C ILE A 243 -5.53 6.05 5.53
N ALA A 244 -6.57 6.77 5.95
CA ALA A 244 -6.41 8.05 6.63
C ALA A 244 -5.56 7.91 7.91
N ILE A 245 -5.85 6.91 8.74
CA ILE A 245 -5.10 6.65 9.99
C ILE A 245 -3.64 6.29 9.67
N GLY A 246 -3.41 5.32 8.77
CA GLY A 246 -2.07 4.90 8.39
C GLY A 246 -1.24 6.05 7.81
N ALA A 247 -1.85 6.84 6.91
CA ALA A 247 -1.21 8.00 6.31
C ALA A 247 -0.91 9.12 7.31
N PHE A 248 -1.75 9.32 8.34
CA PHE A 248 -1.48 10.30 9.38
C PHE A 248 -0.20 9.95 10.14
N HIS A 249 -0.05 8.69 10.52
CA HIS A 249 1.14 8.22 11.24
C HIS A 249 2.40 8.20 10.36
N ALA A 250 2.26 7.93 9.06
CA ALA A 250 3.34 8.11 8.09
C ALA A 250 3.77 9.59 7.99
N MET A 251 2.81 10.51 7.87
CA MET A 251 3.08 11.94 7.79
C MET A 251 3.77 12.48 9.05
N LYS A 252 3.40 12.00 10.25
CA LYS A 252 4.10 12.35 11.50
C LYS A 252 5.58 11.95 11.52
N LYS A 253 5.97 11.00 10.67
CA LYS A 253 7.37 10.56 10.47
C LYS A 253 8.01 11.16 9.22
N GLY A 254 7.34 12.11 8.55
CA GLY A 254 7.84 12.76 7.34
C GLY A 254 7.67 11.93 6.07
N ILE A 255 6.82 10.90 6.09
CA ILE A 255 6.56 10.01 4.96
C ILE A 255 5.25 10.44 4.30
N LEU A 256 5.31 10.94 3.07
CA LEU A 256 4.12 11.31 2.31
C LEU A 256 3.39 10.07 1.78
N THR A 257 2.06 10.08 1.82
CA THR A 257 1.22 9.07 1.18
C THR A 257 0.55 9.65 -0.05
N SER A 258 0.78 9.03 -1.22
CA SER A 258 0.07 9.28 -2.47
C SER A 258 -1.04 8.25 -2.63
N ALA A 259 -2.29 8.72 -2.69
CA ALA A 259 -3.50 7.90 -2.75
C ALA A 259 -4.33 8.21 -4.01
N SER A 260 -5.10 7.24 -4.51
CA SER A 260 -6.04 7.46 -5.61
C SER A 260 -7.34 8.13 -5.14
N GLY A 261 -7.99 8.94 -5.99
CA GLY A 261 -9.28 9.56 -5.68
C GLY A 261 -10.47 8.58 -5.71
N GLY A 262 -10.32 7.41 -6.31
CA GLY A 262 -11.39 6.45 -6.56
C GLY A 262 -11.95 6.53 -8.00
N ASN A 263 -12.70 5.50 -8.41
CA ASN A 263 -13.18 5.33 -9.79
C ASN A 263 -14.69 5.57 -9.96
N GLU A 264 -15.39 5.96 -8.88
CA GLU A 264 -16.85 6.13 -8.85
C GLU A 264 -17.32 7.51 -9.35
N GLY A 265 -16.51 8.20 -10.16
CA GLY A 265 -16.80 9.55 -10.67
C GLY A 265 -18.12 9.66 -11.44
N ARG A 266 -18.61 8.57 -12.04
CA ARG A 266 -19.90 8.54 -12.77
C ARG A 266 -21.12 8.46 -11.85
N SER A 267 -20.92 8.14 -10.58
CA SER A 267 -21.99 7.96 -9.58
C SER A 267 -22.48 9.28 -8.98
N GLY A 268 -21.91 10.43 -9.40
CA GLY A 268 -22.34 11.77 -9.01
C GLY A 268 -21.23 12.61 -8.40
N ARG A 269 -21.61 13.67 -7.68
CA ARG A 269 -20.67 14.52 -6.92
C ARG A 269 -20.32 13.88 -5.58
N GLY A 270 -19.12 14.17 -5.06
CA GLY A 270 -18.72 13.69 -3.73
C GLY A 270 -18.34 12.22 -3.69
N THR A 271 -17.86 11.65 -4.79
CA THR A 271 -17.48 10.24 -4.93
C THR A 271 -16.00 9.98 -4.68
N VAL A 272 -15.24 11.00 -4.28
CA VAL A 272 -13.84 10.83 -3.86
C VAL A 272 -13.80 10.08 -2.53
N VAL A 273 -12.96 9.06 -2.43
CA VAL A 273 -12.97 8.13 -1.28
C VAL A 273 -11.80 8.35 -0.32
N ASN A 274 -10.61 8.70 -0.85
CA ASN A 274 -9.48 9.14 -0.04
C ASN A 274 -9.52 10.66 0.11
N VAL A 275 -9.85 11.17 1.29
CA VAL A 275 -10.15 12.60 1.51
C VAL A 275 -9.35 13.26 2.64
N ALA A 276 -8.41 12.53 3.26
CA ALA A 276 -7.66 13.08 4.39
C ALA A 276 -6.67 14.17 3.95
N PRO A 277 -6.57 15.30 4.67
CA PRO A 277 -5.79 16.46 4.25
C PRO A 277 -4.27 16.25 4.30
N TRP A 278 -3.80 15.19 4.98
CA TRP A 278 -2.39 14.81 5.03
C TRP A 278 -1.97 13.80 3.93
N MET A 279 -2.84 13.56 2.95
CA MET A 279 -2.54 12.72 1.78
C MET A 279 -2.45 13.56 0.50
N LEU A 280 -1.61 13.12 -0.43
CA LEU A 280 -1.67 13.59 -1.81
C LEU A 280 -2.68 12.72 -2.58
N VAL A 281 -3.86 13.27 -2.86
CA VAL A 281 -4.93 12.53 -3.55
C VAL A 281 -4.90 12.84 -5.04
N SER A 282 -4.74 11.80 -5.86
CA SER A 282 -4.60 11.93 -7.31
C SER A 282 -5.91 11.57 -8.04
N ALA A 283 -6.35 12.45 -8.93
CA ALA A 283 -7.40 12.15 -9.91
C ALA A 283 -6.80 11.52 -11.18
N ALA A 284 -7.66 10.98 -12.06
CA ALA A 284 -7.26 10.42 -13.35
C ALA A 284 -7.71 11.33 -14.50
N SER A 285 -6.86 11.48 -15.52
CA SER A 285 -7.16 12.19 -16.76
C SER A 285 -6.66 11.41 -17.97
N SER A 286 -7.29 11.63 -19.13
CA SER A 286 -6.81 11.08 -20.40
C SER A 286 -5.52 11.76 -20.85
N ILE A 287 -4.68 11.01 -21.57
CA ILE A 287 -3.52 11.54 -22.30
C ILE A 287 -3.86 11.72 -23.79
N ASP A 288 -2.93 12.32 -24.53
CA ASP A 288 -3.01 12.53 -25.99
C ASP A 288 -3.21 11.23 -26.80
N ARG A 289 -2.67 10.12 -26.30
CA ARG A 289 -2.75 8.83 -26.98
C ARG A 289 -4.08 8.11 -26.76
N ARG A 290 -4.75 7.77 -27.87
CA ARG A 290 -5.97 6.95 -27.91
C ARG A 290 -5.70 5.60 -28.59
N ILE A 291 -6.26 4.52 -28.04
CA ILE A 291 -6.32 3.22 -28.71
C ILE A 291 -7.69 3.17 -29.39
N ILE A 292 -7.69 3.00 -30.72
CA ILE A 292 -8.90 2.98 -31.55
C ILE A 292 -8.84 1.71 -32.38
N ASP A 293 -9.96 0.98 -32.42
CA ASP A 293 -10.13 -0.19 -33.28
C ASP A 293 -10.91 0.25 -34.53
N THR A 294 -10.25 0.22 -35.69
CA THR A 294 -10.85 0.66 -36.96
C THR A 294 -11.57 -0.52 -37.58
N LEU A 295 -12.90 -0.44 -37.66
CA LEU A 295 -13.71 -1.40 -38.39
C LEU A 295 -13.45 -1.22 -39.90
N VAL A 296 -12.85 -2.23 -40.53
CA VAL A 296 -12.74 -2.30 -41.99
C VAL A 296 -13.93 -3.12 -42.48
N SER A 297 -14.89 -2.44 -43.11
CA SER A 297 -16.04 -3.05 -43.80
C SER A 297 -15.67 -3.48 -45.22
#